data_AF-A0A1Q9LEA4-F1
#
_entry.id   AF-A0A1Q9LEA4-F1
#
_cell.length_a   1.000
_cell.length_b   1.000
_cell.length_c   1.000
_cell.angle_alpha   90.00
_cell.angle_beta   90.00
_cell.angle_gamma   90.00
#
_symmetry.space_group_name_H-M   'P 1'
#
loop_
_entity.id
_entity.type
_entity.pdbx_description
1 polymer ?
#
loop_
_entity_poly.entity_id
_entity_poly.type
_entity_poly.pdbx_seq_one_letter_code
_entity_poly.pdbx_strand_id
1 'polypeptide(L)'
;MSGALALGLLVLALVVLGVQVLDWTQGMPGAGLFAVVAHFACAIGALLLQRQADRRRGPQAGLAVLLVWVLTGVVVWFFWWA
;
A
#
# COMPACT_ATOMS: atom_id res chain seq x y z
N MET A 1 -9.12 12.90 0.95
CA MET A 1 -8.34 12.17 -0.08
C MET A 1 -7.62 10.94 0.44
N SER A 2 -7.16 10.91 1.70
CA SER A 2 -6.42 9.76 2.26
C SER A 2 -7.14 8.42 2.17
N GLY A 3 -8.48 8.37 2.30
CA GLY A 3 -9.23 7.12 2.12
C GLY A 3 -9.11 6.52 0.71
N ALA A 4 -9.08 7.36 -0.32
CA ALA A 4 -8.84 6.91 -1.69
C ALA A 4 -7.40 6.38 -1.87
N LEU A 5 -6.42 6.99 -1.20
CA LEU A 5 -5.04 6.49 -1.19
C LEU A 5 -4.93 5.13 -0.50
N ALA A 6 -5.56 4.95 0.66
CA ALA A 6 -5.56 3.67 1.38
C ALA A 6 -6.17 2.55 0.53
N LEU A 7 -7.30 2.81 -0.14
CA LEU A 7 -7.90 1.88 -1.09
C LEU A 7 -7.00 1.64 -2.30
N GLY A 8 -6.42 2.70 -2.86
CA GLY A 8 -5.50 2.64 -4.00
C GLY A 8 -4.28 1.77 -3.70
N LEU A 9 -3.71 1.85 -2.49
CA LEU A 9 -2.61 1.00 -2.06
C LEU A 9 -3.00 -0.48 -1.96
N LEU A 10 -4.22 -0.78 -1.49
CA LEU A 10 -4.72 -2.16 -1.47
C LEU A 10 -4.89 -2.70 -2.89
N VAL A 11 -5.52 -1.93 -3.78
CA VAL A 11 -5.68 -2.30 -5.19
C VAL A 11 -4.32 -2.53 -5.84
N LEU A 12 -3.36 -1.61 -5.60
CA LEU A 12 -2.00 -1.74 -6.11
C LEU A 12 -1.33 -3.02 -5.59
N ALA A 13 -1.44 -3.34 -4.30
CA ALA A 13 -0.88 -4.57 -3.74
C ALA A 13 -1.46 -5.84 -4.40
N LEU A 14 -2.77 -5.84 -4.67
CA LEU A 14 -3.43 -6.95 -5.39
C LEU A 14 -2.96 -7.06 -6.84
N VAL A 15 -2.76 -5.94 -7.53
CA VAL A 15 -2.23 -5.91 -8.89
C VAL A 15 -0.81 -6.47 -8.93
N VAL A 16 0.08 -6.02 -8.03
CA VAL A 16 1.47 -6.51 -7.94
C VAL A 16 1.50 -8.01 -7.64
N LEU A 17 0.62 -8.50 -6.77
CA LEU A 17 0.45 -9.94 -6.55
C LEU A 17 0.01 -10.68 -7.82
N GLY A 18 -0.97 -10.13 -8.54
CA GLY A 18 -1.45 -10.71 -9.79
C GLY A 18 -0.34 -10.82 -10.84
N VAL A 19 0.44 -9.76 -11.02
CA VAL A 19 1.61 -9.74 -11.91
C VAL A 19 2.65 -10.77 -11.46
N GLN A 20 2.98 -10.82 -10.17
CA GLN A 20 3.92 -11.81 -9.63
C GLN A 20 3.49 -13.25 -9.91
N VAL A 21 2.20 -13.56 -9.76
CA VAL A 21 1.66 -14.89 -10.05
C VAL A 21 1.76 -15.18 -11.55
N LEU A 22 1.42 -14.22 -12.40
CA LEU A 22 1.55 -14.35 -13.85
C LEU A 22 3.00 -14.64 -14.25
N ASP A 23 3.97 -13.89 -13.73
CA ASP A 23 5.39 -14.09 -14.04
C ASP A 23 5.86 -15.50 -13.68
N TRP A 24 5.46 -16.01 -12.50
CA TRP A 24 5.76 -17.39 -12.12
C TRP A 24 5.16 -18.43 -13.07
N THR A 25 3.93 -18.21 -13.56
CA THR A 25 3.34 -19.12 -14.57
C THR A 25 4.06 -19.08 -15.92
N GLN A 26 4.77 -17.99 -16.22
CA GLN A 26 5.55 -17.82 -17.45
C GLN A 26 7.04 -18.18 -17.27
N GLY A 27 7.46 -18.62 -16.08
CA GLY A 27 8.87 -18.89 -15.78
C GLY A 27 9.75 -17.65 -15.73
N MET A 28 9.15 -16.46 -15.59
CA MET A 28 9.84 -15.18 -15.52
C MET A 28 10.14 -14.80 -14.07
N PRO A 29 11.26 -14.10 -13.81
CA PRO A 29 11.47 -13.46 -12.51
C PRO A 29 10.49 -12.29 -12.36
N GLY A 30 9.53 -12.40 -11.45
CA GLY A 30 8.63 -11.29 -11.11
C GLY A 30 9.22 -10.31 -10.09
N ALA A 31 8.40 -9.36 -9.63
CA ALA A 31 8.71 -8.32 -8.63
C ALA A 31 9.47 -8.80 -7.38
N GLY A 32 9.28 -10.05 -7.01
CA GLY A 32 9.88 -10.71 -5.85
C GLY A 32 8.97 -10.66 -4.63
N LEU A 33 9.07 -11.70 -3.79
CA LEU A 33 8.23 -11.86 -2.61
C LEU A 33 8.34 -10.67 -1.65
N PHE A 34 9.54 -10.10 -1.50
CA PHE A 34 9.76 -8.93 -0.65
C PHE A 34 8.92 -7.72 -1.10
N ALA A 35 8.90 -7.43 -2.41
CA ALA A 35 8.12 -6.33 -2.95
C ALA A 35 6.62 -6.54 -2.72
N VAL A 36 6.11 -7.75 -2.98
CA VAL A 36 4.70 -8.10 -2.73
C VAL A 36 4.34 -7.89 -1.26
N VAL A 37 5.12 -8.44 -0.33
CA VAL A 37 4.87 -8.32 1.11
C VAL A 37 4.92 -6.87 1.57
N ALA A 38 5.86 -6.07 1.06
CA ALA A 38 5.97 -4.66 1.39
C ALA A 38 4.73 -3.85 0.94
N HIS A 39 4.20 -4.11 -0.26
CA HIS A 39 2.96 -3.48 -0.73
C HIS A 39 1.77 -3.83 0.19
N PHE A 40 1.59 -5.10 0.55
CA PHE A 40 0.52 -5.50 1.47
C PHE A 40 0.68 -4.90 2.86
N ALA A 41 1.90 -4.88 3.41
CA ALA A 41 2.17 -4.27 4.70
C ALA A 41 1.81 -2.78 4.71
N CYS A 42 2.19 -2.03 3.67
CA CYS A 42 1.85 -0.62 3.53
C CYS A 42 0.34 -0.40 3.32
N ALA A 43 -0.31 -1.23 2.49
CA ALA A 43 -1.76 -1.15 2.27
C ALA A 43 -2.56 -1.40 3.56
N ILE A 44 -2.21 -2.45 4.31
CA ILE A 44 -2.85 -2.77 5.59
C ILE A 44 -2.60 -1.64 6.60
N GLY A 45 -1.36 -1.15 6.69
CA GLY A 45 -1.02 0.01 7.53
C GLY A 45 -1.87 1.24 7.20
N ALA A 46 -2.02 1.57 5.92
CA ALA A 46 -2.82 2.69 5.46
C ALA A 46 -4.31 2.53 5.79
N LEU A 47 -4.87 1.32 5.66
CA LEU A 47 -6.26 1.02 6.03
C LEU A 47 -6.50 1.15 7.54
N LEU A 48 -5.55 0.67 8.37
CA LEU A 48 -5.63 0.81 9.82
C LEU A 48 -5.55 2.28 10.27
N LEU A 49 -4.65 3.04 9.67
CA LEU A 49 -4.52 4.48 9.92
C LEU A 49 -5.76 5.24 9.44
N GLN A 50 -6.28 4.93 8.26
CA GLN A 50 -7.51 5.54 7.76
C GLN A 50 -8.69 5.24 8.69
N ARG A 51 -8.85 3.99 9.13
CA ARG A 51 -9.87 3.60 10.11
C ARG A 51 -9.75 4.39 11.42
N GLN A 52 -8.53 4.68 11.87
CA GLN A 52 -8.29 5.51 13.05
C GLN A 52 -8.64 6.98 12.77
N ALA A 53 -8.27 7.52 11.60
CA ALA A 53 -8.60 8.87 11.18
C ALA A 53 -10.12 9.07 11.13
N ASP A 54 -10.87 8.08 10.63
CA ASP A 54 -12.34 8.13 10.52
C ASP A 54 -13.04 8.09 11.90
N ARG A 55 -12.37 7.56 12.93
CA ARG A 55 -12.92 7.40 14.29
C ARG A 55 -12.48 8.45 15.29
N ARG A 56 -11.50 9.29 14.96
CA ARG A 56 -10.92 10.30 15.85
C ARG A 56 -11.21 11.71 15.33
N ARG A 57 -11.04 12.71 16.18
CA ARG A 57 -11.13 14.14 15.83
C ARG A 57 -9.85 14.85 16.27
N GLY A 58 -9.56 16.00 15.67
CA GLY A 58 -8.42 16.84 16.03
C GLY A 58 -7.06 16.28 15.58
N PRO A 59 -5.96 16.62 16.27
CA PRO A 59 -4.58 16.36 15.81
C PRO A 59 -4.28 14.87 15.53
N GLN A 60 -4.90 13.96 16.28
CA GLN A 60 -4.73 12.51 16.08
C GLN A 60 -5.24 12.05 14.72
N ALA A 61 -6.36 12.61 14.25
CA ALA A 61 -6.88 12.32 12.91
C ALA A 61 -5.95 12.89 11.84
N GLY A 62 -5.44 14.12 12.05
CA GLY A 62 -4.46 14.74 11.15
C GLY A 62 -3.17 13.92 10.99
N LEU A 63 -2.62 13.41 12.10
CA LEU A 63 -1.43 12.55 12.07
C LEU A 63 -1.70 11.23 11.32
N ALA A 64 -2.86 10.61 11.54
CA ALA A 64 -3.22 9.38 10.84
C ALA A 64 -3.34 9.60 9.32
N VAL A 65 -3.95 10.73 8.90
CA VAL A 65 -4.01 11.14 7.48
C VAL A 65 -2.61 11.35 6.92
N LEU A 66 -1.71 12.04 7.64
CA LEU A 66 -0.33 12.26 7.20
C LEU A 66 0.42 10.93 7.00
N LEU A 67 0.27 9.99 7.93
CA LEU A 67 0.94 8.68 7.82
C LEU A 67 0.44 7.86 6.62
N VAL A 68 -0.83 7.98 6.21
CA VAL A 68 -1.32 7.37 4.96
C VAL A 68 -0.58 7.92 3.74
N TRP A 69 -0.35 9.25 3.69
CA TRP A 69 0.44 9.87 2.62
C TRP A 69 1.89 9.40 2.63
N VAL A 70 2.50 9.29 3.82
CA VAL A 70 3.88 8.77 3.95
C VAL A 70 3.97 7.34 3.41
N LEU A 71 3.05 6.44 3.80
CA LEU A 71 3.02 5.07 3.27
C LEU A 71 2.83 5.04 1.75
N THR A 72 2.01 5.95 1.22
CA THR A 72 1.84 6.09 -0.23
C THR A 72 3.15 6.50 -0.90
N GLY A 73 3.84 7.51 -0.36
CA GLY A 73 5.14 7.94 -0.86
C GLY A 73 6.21 6.85 -0.76
N VAL A 74 6.22 6.05 0.31
CA VAL A 74 7.12 4.91 0.46
C VAL A 74 6.89 3.88 -0.64
N VAL A 75 5.64 3.47 -0.86
CA VAL A 75 5.32 2.48 -1.90
C VAL A 75 5.70 3.01 -3.29
N VAL A 76 5.29 4.23 -3.63
CA VAL A 76 5.59 4.82 -4.94
C VAL A 76 7.09 5.07 -5.14
N TRP A 77 7.85 5.43 -4.11
CA TRP A 77 9.26 5.75 -4.30
C TRP A 77 10.17 4.51 -4.34
N PHE A 78 9.94 3.57 -3.42
CA PHE A 78 10.84 2.41 -3.26
C PHE A 78 10.40 1.21 -4.08
N PHE A 79 9.12 1.11 -4.44
CA PHE A 79 8.56 -0.09 -5.05
C PHE A 79 7.88 0.14 -6.41
N TRP A 80 7.94 1.34 -7.00
CA TRP A 80 7.41 1.54 -8.36
C TRP A 80 8.19 0.83 -9.46
N TRP A 81 9.43 0.44 -9.18
CA TRP A 81 10.28 -0.33 -10.09
C TRP A 81 10.04 -1.84 -10.00
N ALA A 82 9.10 -2.27 -9.15
CA ALA A 82 8.77 -3.67 -8.94
C ALA A 82 8.06 -4.27 -10.17
#